data_AF-A0A520IQY1-F1
#
_entry.id   AF-A0A520IQY1-F1
#
_cell.length_a   1.000
_cell.length_b   1.000
_cell.length_c   1.000
_cell.angle_alpha   90.00
_cell.angle_beta   90.00
_cell.angle_gamma   90.00
#
_symmetry.space_group_name_H-M   'P 1'
#
loop_
_entity.id
_entity.type
_entity.pdbx_description
1 polymer ?
#
loop_
_entity_poly.entity_id
_entity_poly.type
_entity_poly.pdbx_seq_one_letter_code
_entity_poly.pdbx_strand_id
1 'polypeptide(L)'
;MKRTGLGLLVAALAFGFSAFTTIKKRGIMVFYKTSMTYPLATDPRGYTYFSADRCEAGGYVCSAQWMIPVYSIVDEGDPLPANSTFELGSVIEGHFE
;
A
#
# COMPACT_ATOMS: atom_id res chain seq x y z
N MET A 1 -16.59 -2.70 -56.21
CA MET A 1 -17.03 -2.34 -54.85
C MET A 1 -16.17 -3.08 -53.83
N LYS A 2 -15.54 -2.32 -52.92
CA LYS A 2 -15.19 -2.62 -51.52
C LYS A 2 -14.56 -3.99 -51.17
N ARG A 3 -13.26 -3.99 -50.78
CA ARG A 3 -12.72 -4.87 -49.71
C ARG A 3 -11.28 -4.56 -49.22
N THR A 4 -10.75 -3.36 -49.44
CA THR A 4 -9.38 -2.99 -49.04
C THR A 4 -9.38 -1.80 -48.08
N GLY A 5 -10.06 -1.94 -46.94
CA GLY A 5 -10.15 -0.86 -45.94
C GLY A 5 -10.01 -1.32 -44.50
N LEU A 6 -9.95 -2.62 -44.22
CA LEU A 6 -10.04 -3.13 -42.85
C LEU A 6 -8.71 -3.64 -42.27
N GLY A 7 -7.68 -3.85 -43.09
CA GLY A 7 -6.41 -4.45 -42.64
C GLY A 7 -5.43 -3.47 -41.99
N LEU A 8 -5.52 -2.17 -42.29
CA LEU A 8 -4.50 -1.20 -41.87
C LEU A 8 -4.75 -0.59 -40.48
N LEU A 9 -5.97 -0.74 -39.92
CA LEU A 9 -6.33 -0.15 -38.63
C LEU A 9 -5.86 -0.98 -37.42
N VAL A 10 -5.54 -2.27 -37.61
CA VAL A 10 -5.14 -3.15 -36.50
C VAL A 10 -3.65 -3.01 -36.15
N ALA A 11 -2.81 -2.64 -37.12
CA ALA A 11 -1.36 -2.51 -36.91
C ALA A 11 -0.96 -1.28 -36.09
N ALA A 12 -1.82 -0.25 -36.01
CA ALA A 12 -1.51 0.99 -35.28
C ALA A 12 -1.76 0.90 -33.76
N LEU A 13 -2.50 -0.10 -33.28
CA LEU A 13 -2.83 -0.26 -31.86
C LEU A 13 -1.78 -1.04 -31.06
N ALA A 14 -0.84 -1.72 -31.73
CA ALA A 14 0.15 -2.57 -31.06
C ALA A 14 1.38 -1.83 -30.53
N PHE A 15 1.62 -0.58 -30.98
CA PHE A 15 2.80 0.22 -30.59
C PHE A 15 2.45 1.41 -29.67
N GLY A 16 1.25 1.43 -29.09
CA GLY A 16 0.70 2.63 -28.43
C GLY A 16 0.97 2.80 -26.93
N PHE A 17 1.40 1.76 -26.19
CA PHE A 17 1.50 1.86 -24.73
C PHE A 17 2.64 1.01 -24.15
N SER A 18 3.87 1.33 -24.53
CA SER A 18 5.02 1.10 -23.64
C SER A 18 5.47 2.42 -23.07
N ALA A 19 4.51 3.21 -22.55
CA ALA A 19 4.85 4.16 -21.53
C ALA A 19 5.35 3.32 -20.36
N PHE A 20 6.67 3.26 -20.20
CA PHE A 20 7.28 2.97 -18.92
C PHE A 20 6.68 3.96 -17.93
N THR A 21 5.53 3.60 -17.36
CA THR A 21 5.11 4.17 -16.11
C THR A 21 6.15 3.65 -15.14
N THR A 22 7.25 4.39 -15.00
CA THR A 22 8.01 4.42 -13.75
C THR A 22 7.02 4.97 -12.73
N ILE A 23 6.06 4.14 -12.35
CA ILE A 23 5.26 4.32 -11.16
C ILE A 23 6.35 4.25 -10.11
N LYS A 24 6.77 5.40 -9.60
CA LYS A 24 7.44 5.47 -8.31
C LYS A 24 6.47 4.75 -7.38
N LYS A 25 6.69 3.46 -7.12
CA LYS A 25 5.83 2.63 -6.28
C LYS A 25 5.96 3.18 -4.87
N ARG A 26 5.21 4.24 -4.58
CA ARG A 26 4.88 4.61 -3.21
C ARG A 26 4.04 3.42 -2.73
N GLY A 27 4.64 2.59 -1.88
CA GLY A 27 3.98 1.43 -1.32
C GLY A 27 3.06 1.92 -0.22
N ILE A 28 1.75 1.89 -0.43
CA ILE A 28 0.82 1.95 0.69
C ILE A 28 0.84 0.55 1.29
N MET A 29 1.28 0.43 2.54
CA MET A 29 1.42 -0.83 3.26
C MET A 29 0.66 -0.77 4.58
N VAL A 30 0.11 -1.90 4.99
CA VAL A 30 -0.58 -2.04 6.28
C VAL A 30 0.47 -2.32 7.36
N PHE A 31 0.41 -1.57 8.45
CA PHE A 31 1.20 -1.85 9.65
C PHE A 31 0.26 -2.03 10.84
N TYR A 32 0.66 -2.88 11.77
CA TYR A 32 -0.11 -3.24 12.96
C TYR A 32 0.40 -2.50 14.19
N LYS A 33 -0.52 -2.02 15.01
CA LYS A 33 -0.25 -1.27 16.24
C LYS A 33 0.06 -2.26 17.38
N THR A 34 1.33 -2.64 17.49
CA THR A 34 1.83 -3.59 18.50
C THR A 34 2.04 -2.95 19.87
N SER A 35 2.10 -1.62 19.97
CA SER A 35 2.27 -0.91 21.24
C SER A 35 1.26 0.22 21.43
N MET A 36 0.55 0.15 22.56
CA MET A 36 -0.45 1.16 22.98
C MET A 36 0.13 2.29 23.84
N THR A 37 1.45 2.37 24.00
CA THR A 37 2.12 3.51 24.66
C THR A 37 1.78 4.83 23.96
N TYR A 38 1.50 4.78 22.66
CA TYR A 38 1.11 5.92 21.83
C TYR A 38 -0.22 5.61 21.13
N PRO A 39 -1.38 5.80 21.80
CA PRO A 39 -2.67 5.23 21.36
C PRO A 39 -3.28 5.91 20.13
N LEU A 40 -2.74 7.04 19.69
CA LEU A 40 -3.23 7.73 18.49
C LEU A 40 -2.89 6.91 17.24
N ALA A 41 -3.89 6.67 16.40
CA ALA A 41 -3.71 5.92 15.15
C ALA A 41 -2.72 6.60 14.18
N THR A 42 -2.64 7.94 14.22
CA THR A 42 -1.73 8.75 13.42
C THR A 42 -0.31 8.81 13.97
N ASP A 43 -0.05 8.23 15.14
CA ASP A 43 1.29 8.18 15.72
C ASP A 43 2.06 6.99 15.14
N PRO A 44 3.15 7.20 14.38
CA PRO A 44 3.88 6.13 13.72
C PRO A 44 4.59 5.17 14.68
N ARG A 45 4.73 5.52 15.96
CA ARG A 45 5.44 4.70 16.95
C ARG A 45 4.61 3.49 17.35
N GLY A 46 5.28 2.35 17.54
CA GLY A 46 4.60 1.12 17.94
C GLY A 46 3.81 0.47 16.79
N TYR A 47 4.12 0.83 15.56
CA TYR A 47 3.66 0.13 14.37
C TYR A 47 4.73 -0.84 13.87
N THR A 48 4.30 -2.04 13.51
CA THR A 48 5.16 -3.13 13.03
C THR A 48 4.53 -3.77 11.80
N TYR A 49 5.35 -4.12 10.82
CA TYR A 49 4.89 -4.80 9.62
C TYR A 49 4.71 -6.30 9.85
N PHE A 50 3.59 -6.80 9.35
CA PHE A 50 3.33 -8.23 9.20
C PHE A 50 2.60 -8.44 7.87
N SER A 51 2.94 -9.51 7.14
CA SER A 51 2.30 -9.82 5.86
C SER A 51 0.95 -10.54 6.01
N ALA A 52 0.77 -11.25 7.12
CA ALA A 52 -0.48 -11.89 7.49
C ALA A 52 -1.37 -10.93 8.30
N ASP A 53 -2.68 -11.17 8.27
CA ASP A 53 -3.58 -10.45 9.15
C ASP A 53 -3.35 -10.85 10.61
N ARG A 54 -3.18 -9.85 11.48
CA ARG A 54 -2.91 -9.97 12.91
C ARG A 54 -3.98 -9.28 13.75
N CYS A 55 -5.07 -8.83 13.12
CA CYS A 55 -6.15 -8.14 13.80
C CYS A 55 -7.13 -9.09 14.48
N GLU A 56 -7.27 -8.95 15.79
CA GLU A 56 -8.33 -9.58 16.56
C GLU A 56 -9.46 -8.60 16.87
N ALA A 57 -10.67 -9.15 17.04
CA ALA A 57 -11.85 -8.38 17.36
C ALA A 57 -11.74 -7.73 18.76
N GLY A 58 -12.26 -6.51 18.87
CA GLY A 58 -12.23 -5.71 20.10
C GLY A 58 -11.00 -4.82 20.18
N GLY A 59 -11.15 -3.65 20.80
CA GLY A 59 -10.13 -2.60 20.80
C GLY A 59 -10.51 -1.41 19.91
N TYR A 60 -9.58 -0.48 19.73
CA TYR A 60 -9.83 0.79 19.02
C TYR A 60 -8.96 0.95 17.77
N VAL A 61 -7.73 0.41 17.78
CA VAL A 61 -6.77 0.54 16.69
C VAL A 61 -6.01 -0.76 16.60
N CYS A 62 -6.26 -1.54 15.55
CA CYS A 62 -5.45 -2.70 15.23
C CYS A 62 -4.35 -2.34 14.24
N SER A 63 -4.71 -1.79 13.08
CA SER A 63 -3.79 -1.53 11.99
C SER A 63 -4.16 -0.26 11.26
N ALA A 64 -3.22 0.29 10.49
CA ALA A 64 -3.45 1.42 9.61
C ALA A 64 -2.57 1.31 8.37
N GLN A 65 -2.98 1.97 7.30
CA GLN A 65 -2.16 2.07 6.10
C GLN A 65 -1.21 3.25 6.18
N TRP A 66 0.00 3.01 5.73
CA TRP A 66 1.07 3.98 5.68
C TRP A 66 1.71 3.98 4.30
N MET A 67 1.87 5.16 3.75
CA MET A 67 2.67 5.37 2.56
C MET A 67 4.15 5.36 2.97
N ILE A 68 4.86 4.30 2.55
CA ILE A 68 6.29 4.17 2.78
C ILE A 68 7.12 4.72 1.61
N PRO A 69 8.37 5.12 1.85
CA PRO A 69 9.30 5.49 0.78
C PRO A 69 9.53 4.34 -0.19
N VAL A 70 9.70 4.67 -1.47
CA VAL A 70 9.88 3.73 -2.60
C VAL A 70 11.08 2.78 -2.41
N TYR A 71 12.05 3.14 -1.57
CA TYR A 71 13.28 2.38 -1.33
C TYR A 71 13.33 1.72 0.06
N SER A 72 12.25 1.79 0.83
CA SER A 72 12.15 1.08 2.09
C SER A 72 11.83 -0.38 1.81
N ILE A 73 12.80 -1.25 2.06
CA ILE A 73 12.55 -2.68 2.20
C ILE A 73 11.91 -2.85 3.58
N VAL A 74 10.83 -3.63 3.66
CA VAL A 74 10.12 -3.92 4.89
C VAL A 74 9.91 -5.42 4.94
N ASP A 75 10.47 -6.05 5.96
CA ASP A 75 10.38 -7.47 6.26
C ASP A 75 9.49 -7.70 7.51
N GLU A 76 9.08 -8.96 7.72
CA GLU A 76 8.28 -9.37 8.88
C GLU A 76 8.89 -8.89 10.20
N GLY A 77 8.10 -8.17 11.00
CA GLY A 77 8.54 -7.64 12.30
C GLY A 77 9.26 -6.29 12.22
N ASP A 78 9.45 -5.71 11.03
CA ASP A 78 10.09 -4.41 10.91
C ASP A 78 9.23 -3.28 11.47
N PRO A 79 9.83 -2.30 12.17
CA PRO A 79 9.11 -1.12 12.60
C PRO A 79 8.74 -0.25 11.40
N LEU A 80 7.67 0.53 11.55
CA LEU A 80 7.28 1.53 10.56
C LEU A 80 8.43 2.51 10.25
N PRO A 81 8.82 2.69 8.98
CA PRO A 81 9.88 3.64 8.61
C PRO A 81 9.54 5.07 9.05
N ALA A 82 10.53 5.81 9.56
CA ALA A 82 10.33 7.12 10.18
C ALA A 82 9.76 8.20 9.24
N ASN A 83 9.95 8.05 7.93
CA ASN A 83 9.49 8.97 6.89
C ASN A 83 8.21 8.47 6.19
N SER A 84 7.46 7.60 6.86
CA SER A 84 6.16 7.14 6.38
C SER A 84 5.08 8.20 6.60
N THR A 85 4.09 8.22 5.72
CA THR A 85 2.94 9.14 5.81
C THR A 85 1.67 8.35 6.10
N PHE A 86 0.89 8.77 7.09
CA PHE A 86 -0.37 8.14 7.46
C PHE A 86 -1.43 8.31 6.36
N GLU A 87 -2.14 7.24 6.02
CA GLU A 87 -3.28 7.30 5.11
C GLU A 87 -4.58 7.54 5.89
N LEU A 88 -5.24 8.66 5.64
CA LEU A 88 -6.46 9.05 6.37
C LEU A 88 -7.61 8.07 6.09
N GLY A 89 -8.35 7.70 7.13
CA GLY A 89 -9.49 6.78 7.00
C GLY A 89 -9.12 5.32 6.77
N SER A 90 -7.83 4.97 6.92
CA SER A 90 -7.33 3.60 6.72
C SER A 90 -7.24 2.76 8.00
N VAL A 91 -7.69 3.29 9.13
CA VAL A 91 -7.61 2.61 10.43
C VAL A 91 -8.58 1.43 10.44
N ILE A 92 -8.06 0.26 10.82
CA ILE A 92 -8.86 -0.93 11.09
C ILE A 92 -9.03 -1.04 12.60
N GLU A 93 -10.29 -1.14 13.04
CA GLU A 93 -10.66 -1.35 14.44
C GLU A 93 -10.31 -2.77 14.90
N GLY A 94 -9.83 -2.89 16.14
CA GLY A 94 -9.40 -4.15 16.73
C GLY A 94 -8.22 -3.98 17.67
N HIS A 95 -7.49 -5.06 17.91
CA HIS A 95 -6.19 -5.08 18.57
C HIS A 95 -5.25 -6.09 17.89
N PHE A 96 -3.96 -5.97 18.16
CA PHE A 96 -2.95 -6.92 17.70
C PHE A 96 -2.97 -8.18 18.57
N GLU A 97 -2.93 -9.36 17.94
CA GLU A 97 -2.86 -10.69 18.61
C GLU A 97 -1.66 -10.90 19.54
#